data_AF-A0A8S9DVR0-F1
#
_entry.id   AF-A0A8S9DVR0-F1
#
_cell.length_a   1.000
_cell.length_b   1.000
_cell.length_c   1.000
_cell.angle_alpha   90.00
_cell.angle_beta   90.00
_cell.angle_gamma   90.00
#
_symmetry.space_group_name_H-M   'P 1'
#
loop_
_entity.id
_entity.type
_entity.pdbx_description
1 polymer ?
#
loop_
_entity_poly.entity_id
_entity_poly.type
_entity_poly.pdbx_seq_one_letter_code
_entity_poly.pdbx_strand_id
1 'polypeptide(L)'
;MKLTRIACLLLLFARPLVASGETVNYCNDAEVQQDWSKLMAKYRHIPEWQDIDRYRTALCNEVDSGEISVEAAIELFENARAQKIEELRERIKRQMPTEHDRSSRSQIG
;
A
#
# COMPACT_ATOMS: atom_id res chain seq x y z
N MET A 1 -58.44 2.22 -24.39
CA MET A 1 -56.99 1.97 -24.62
C MET A 1 -56.13 3.12 -24.09
N LYS A 2 -56.13 3.40 -22.77
CA LYS A 2 -55.36 4.53 -22.19
C LYS A 2 -54.66 4.20 -20.86
N LEU A 3 -54.54 2.92 -20.50
CA LEU A 3 -53.94 2.47 -19.23
C LEU A 3 -52.58 1.79 -19.40
N THR A 4 -52.15 1.50 -20.63
CA THR A 4 -50.89 0.80 -20.93
C THR A 4 -49.64 1.70 -20.92
N ARG A 5 -49.79 3.03 -20.85
CA ARG A 5 -48.63 3.95 -20.92
C ARG A 5 -47.98 4.26 -19.56
N ILE A 6 -48.65 3.97 -18.45
CA ILE A 6 -48.14 4.29 -17.11
C ILE A 6 -47.25 3.16 -16.56
N ALA A 7 -47.45 1.91 -17.01
CA ALA A 7 -46.68 0.76 -16.56
C ALA A 7 -45.19 0.79 -16.97
N CYS A 8 -44.85 1.42 -18.11
CA CYS A 8 -43.46 1.52 -18.56
C CYS A 8 -42.61 2.57 -17.82
N LEU A 9 -43.23 3.55 -17.16
CA LEU A 9 -42.50 4.62 -16.44
C LEU A 9 -42.04 4.19 -15.04
N LEU A 10 -42.68 3.18 -14.44
CA LEU A 10 -42.32 2.67 -13.12
C LEU A 10 -41.14 1.68 -13.15
N LEU A 11 -40.83 1.10 -14.31
CA LEU A 11 -39.70 0.16 -14.46
C LEU A 11 -38.34 0.85 -14.68
N LEU A 12 -38.31 2.18 -14.90
CA LEU A 12 -37.07 2.94 -15.08
C LEU A 12 -36.45 3.44 -13.76
N PHE A 13 -37.14 3.28 -12.63
CA PHE A 13 -36.65 3.71 -11.31
C PHE A 13 -36.10 2.59 -10.44
N ALA A 14 -36.12 1.34 -10.91
CA ALA A 14 -35.36 0.26 -10.30
C ALA A 14 -33.89 0.36 -10.74
N ARG A 15 -33.23 1.47 -10.37
CA ARG A 15 -31.77 1.48 -10.37
C ARG A 15 -31.34 0.49 -9.30
N PRO A 16 -30.63 -0.60 -9.64
CA PRO A 16 -29.92 -1.33 -8.61
C PRO A 16 -29.00 -0.32 -7.93
N LEU A 17 -29.17 -0.16 -6.62
CA LEU A 17 -28.20 0.51 -5.77
C LEU A 17 -26.96 -0.38 -5.80
N VAL A 18 -26.13 -0.22 -6.85
CA VAL A 18 -24.81 -0.79 -6.87
C VAL A 18 -24.09 -0.07 -5.74
N ALA A 19 -24.04 -0.73 -4.59
CA ALA A 19 -23.11 -0.42 -3.54
C ALA A 19 -21.73 -0.56 -4.18
N SER A 20 -21.21 0.56 -4.69
CA SER A 20 -19.80 0.69 -5.02
C SER A 20 -19.09 0.59 -3.67
N GLY A 21 -18.76 -0.63 -3.27
CA GLY A 21 -17.64 -0.86 -2.36
C GLY A 21 -16.41 -0.38 -3.11
N GLU A 22 -16.24 0.93 -3.18
CA GLU A 22 -15.16 1.59 -3.89
C GLU A 22 -13.91 1.31 -3.07
N THR A 23 -13.22 0.23 -3.43
CA THR A 23 -11.90 -0.06 -2.91
C THR A 23 -11.02 1.09 -3.36
N VAL A 24 -10.59 1.91 -2.39
CA VAL A 24 -9.82 3.12 -2.64
C VAL A 24 -8.61 2.74 -3.49
N ASN A 25 -8.55 3.28 -4.71
CA ASN A 25 -7.46 2.99 -5.63
C ASN A 25 -6.21 3.78 -5.22
N TYR A 26 -5.41 3.21 -4.32
CA TYR A 26 -4.18 3.79 -3.79
C TYR A 26 -3.07 4.04 -4.84
N CYS A 27 -3.25 3.52 -6.06
CA CYS A 27 -2.32 3.76 -7.17
C CYS A 27 -2.56 5.11 -7.85
N ASN A 28 -3.82 5.54 -7.97
CA ASN A 28 -4.20 6.74 -8.71
C ASN A 28 -4.75 7.87 -7.83
N ASP A 29 -4.78 7.68 -6.51
CA ASP A 29 -5.18 8.70 -5.56
C ASP A 29 -4.08 9.76 -5.34
N ALA A 30 -4.39 11.02 -5.66
CA ALA A 30 -3.42 12.12 -5.62
C ALA A 30 -2.93 12.45 -4.20
N GLU A 31 -3.79 12.35 -3.19
CA GLU A 31 -3.44 12.63 -1.80
C GLU A 31 -2.49 11.54 -1.27
N VAL A 32 -2.81 10.27 -1.55
CA VAL A 32 -1.96 9.12 -1.24
C VAL A 32 -0.59 9.27 -1.90
N GLN A 33 -0.53 9.67 -3.18
CA GLN A 33 0.74 9.86 -3.87
C GLN A 33 1.57 10.99 -3.25
N GLN A 34 0.92 12.07 -2.81
CA GLN A 34 1.60 13.17 -2.14
C GLN A 34 2.19 12.72 -0.81
N ASP A 35 1.43 11.99 0.01
CA ASP A 35 1.89 11.50 1.30
C ASP A 35 2.98 10.44 1.17
N TRP A 36 2.84 9.55 0.18
CA TRP A 36 3.88 8.60 -0.18
C TRP A 36 5.20 9.31 -0.56
N SER A 37 5.11 10.34 -1.39
CA SER A 37 6.28 11.13 -1.80
C SER A 37 6.99 11.79 -0.62
N LYS A 38 6.24 12.31 0.37
CA LYS A 38 6.82 12.85 1.61
C LYS A 38 7.57 11.79 2.42
N LEU A 39 7.00 10.58 2.54
CA LEU A 39 7.64 9.46 3.22
C LEU A 39 8.93 9.05 2.51
N MET A 40 8.89 8.93 1.18
CA MET A 40 10.07 8.58 0.39
C MET A 40 11.18 9.62 0.48
N ALA A 41 10.83 10.91 0.52
CA ALA A 41 11.81 11.97 0.77
C ALA A 41 12.47 11.84 2.16
N LYS A 42 11.66 11.57 3.19
CA LYS A 42 12.12 11.43 4.58
C LYS A 42 13.06 10.24 4.77
N TYR A 43 12.75 9.11 4.14
CA TYR A 43 13.46 7.83 4.33
C TYR A 43 14.38 7.45 3.17
N ARG A 44 14.70 8.38 2.26
CA ARG A 44 15.49 8.14 1.04
C ARG A 44 16.84 7.44 1.22
N HIS A 45 17.41 7.48 2.43
CA HIS A 45 18.71 6.91 2.77
C HIS A 45 18.63 5.46 3.29
N ILE A 46 17.42 4.94 3.51
CA ILE A 46 17.19 3.57 3.96
C ILE A 46 16.89 2.70 2.72
N PRO A 47 17.75 1.75 2.34
CA PRO A 47 17.59 0.97 1.11
C PRO A 47 16.26 0.22 1.02
N GLU A 48 15.75 -0.34 2.12
CA GLU A 48 14.47 -1.06 2.15
C GLU A 48 13.29 -0.19 1.74
N TRP A 49 13.33 1.11 2.05
CA TRP A 49 12.28 2.03 1.63
C TRP A 49 12.28 2.23 0.12
N GLN A 50 13.45 2.23 -0.52
CA GLN A 50 13.54 2.26 -1.99
C GLN A 50 13.03 0.96 -2.62
N ASP A 51 13.26 -0.19 -1.97
CA ASP A 51 12.72 -1.46 -2.43
C ASP A 51 11.17 -1.46 -2.38
N ILE A 52 10.61 -0.98 -1.28
CA ILE A 52 9.15 -0.87 -1.09
C ILE A 52 8.54 0.07 -2.14
N ASP A 53 9.18 1.20 -2.43
CA ASP A 53 8.72 2.15 -3.45
C ASP A 53 8.66 1.52 -4.84
N ARG A 54 9.74 0.86 -5.26
CA ARG A 54 9.77 0.15 -6.55
C ARG A 54 8.70 -0.95 -6.61
N TYR A 55 8.49 -1.66 -5.52
CA TYR A 55 7.48 -2.72 -5.47
C TYR A 55 6.06 -2.16 -5.57
N ARG A 56 5.77 -1.05 -4.87
CA ARG A 56 4.51 -0.33 -5.01
C ARG A 56 4.25 0.09 -6.46
N THR A 57 5.26 0.66 -7.13
CA THR A 57 5.13 1.06 -8.54
C THR A 57 4.84 -0.13 -9.44
N ALA A 58 5.52 -1.26 -9.25
CA ALA A 58 5.28 -2.48 -10.03
C ALA A 58 3.83 -2.98 -9.87
N LEU A 59 3.34 -3.08 -8.63
CA LEU A 59 1.97 -3.51 -8.36
C LEU A 59 0.94 -2.56 -8.96
N CYS A 60 1.19 -1.24 -8.93
CA CYS A 60 0.30 -0.28 -9.57
C CYS A 60 0.25 -0.43 -11.08
N ASN A 61 1.38 -0.74 -11.73
CA ASN A 61 1.38 -1.04 -13.16
C ASN A 61 0.59 -2.32 -13.47
N GLU A 62 0.71 -3.35 -12.64
CA GLU A 62 -0.06 -4.60 -12.79
C GLU A 62 -1.57 -4.34 -12.62
N VAL A 63 -1.97 -3.50 -11.65
CA VAL A 63 -3.37 -3.04 -11.48
C VAL A 63 -3.86 -2.26 -12.70
N ASP A 64 -3.08 -1.29 -13.18
CA ASP A 64 -3.45 -0.46 -14.33
C ASP A 64 -3.58 -1.28 -15.62
N SER A 65 -2.79 -2.36 -15.75
CA SER A 65 -2.88 -3.31 -16.86
C SER A 65 -4.04 -4.33 -16.71
N GLY A 66 -4.64 -4.42 -15.53
CA GLY A 66 -5.69 -5.38 -15.21
C GLY A 66 -5.19 -6.80 -14.92
N GLU A 67 -3.88 -7.00 -14.75
CA GLU A 67 -3.28 -8.30 -14.39
C GLU A 67 -3.67 -8.75 -12.99
N ILE A 68 -3.79 -7.81 -12.05
CA ILE A 68 -4.24 -8.05 -10.67
C ILE A 68 -5.32 -7.03 -10.26
N SER A 69 -6.14 -7.39 -9.27
CA SER A 69 -7.09 -6.45 -8.68
C SER A 69 -6.41 -5.50 -7.68
N VAL A 70 -7.06 -4.39 -7.36
CA VAL A 70 -6.59 -3.45 -6.33
C VAL A 70 -6.43 -4.14 -4.98
N GLU A 71 -7.35 -5.03 -4.63
CA GLU A 71 -7.32 -5.78 -3.37
C GLU A 71 -6.12 -6.74 -3.33
N ALA A 72 -5.86 -7.45 -4.42
CA ALA A 72 -4.68 -8.32 -4.52
C ALA A 72 -3.38 -7.52 -4.40
N ALA A 73 -3.30 -6.34 -5.03
CA ALA A 73 -2.16 -5.44 -4.92
C ALA A 73 -1.94 -4.96 -3.47
N ILE A 74 -3.01 -4.63 -2.74
CA ILE A 74 -2.93 -4.23 -1.33
C ILE A 74 -2.37 -5.37 -0.47
N GLU A 75 -2.88 -6.58 -0.64
CA GLU A 75 -2.40 -7.75 0.12
C GLU A 75 -0.93 -8.05 -0.15
N LEU A 76 -0.53 -8.03 -1.43
CA LEU A 76 0.86 -8.24 -1.85
C LEU A 76 1.79 -7.17 -1.26
N PHE A 77 1.37 -5.90 -1.34
CA PHE A 77 2.13 -4.78 -0.83
C PHE A 77 2.35 -4.87 0.68
N GLU A 78 1.30 -5.10 1.48
CA GLU A 78 1.42 -5.16 2.95
C GLU A 78 2.26 -6.36 3.40
N ASN A 79 2.16 -7.50 2.71
CA ASN A 79 3.00 -8.66 2.99
C ASN A 79 4.49 -8.35 2.75
N ALA A 80 4.83 -7.75 1.61
CA ALA A 80 6.21 -7.36 1.31
C ALA A 80 6.73 -6.29 2.29
N ARG A 81 5.89 -5.31 2.62
CA ARG A 81 6.22 -4.26 3.59
C ARG A 81 6.52 -4.83 4.97
N ALA A 82 5.71 -5.78 5.45
CA ALA A 82 5.93 -6.44 6.73
C ALA A 82 7.27 -7.20 6.76
N GLN A 83 7.60 -7.93 5.68
CA GLN A 83 8.88 -8.63 5.54
C GLN A 83 10.07 -7.67 5.57
N LYS A 84 10.00 -6.56 4.81
CA LYS A 84 11.06 -5.54 4.76
C LYS A 84 11.28 -4.84 6.10
N ILE A 85 10.21 -4.60 6.87
CA ILE A 85 10.33 -4.06 8.22
C ILE A 85 11.07 -5.04 9.15
N GLU A 86 10.80 -6.34 9.03
CA GLU A 86 11.48 -7.35 9.83
C GLU A 86 12.96 -7.50 9.44
N GLU A 87 13.28 -7.49 8.14
CA GLU A 87 14.67 -7.45 7.65
C GLU A 87 15.45 -6.27 8.24
N LEU A 88 14.84 -5.08 8.27
CA LEU A 88 15.43 -3.89 8.85
C LEU A 88 15.67 -4.05 10.35
N ARG A 89 14.70 -4.60 11.10
CA ARG A 89 14.85 -4.87 12.54
C ARG A 89 15.99 -5.83 12.82
N GLU A 90 16.07 -6.92 12.08
CA GLU A 90 17.14 -7.92 12.25
C GLU A 90 18.52 -7.36 11.86
N ARG A 91 18.59 -6.48 10.86
CA ARG A 91 19.84 -5.79 10.55
C ARG A 91 20.28 -4.85 11.68
N ILE A 92 19.34 -4.08 12.24
CA ILE A 92 19.63 -3.19 13.38
C ILE A 92 20.13 -4.02 14.57
N LYS A 93 19.44 -5.11 14.93
CA LYS A 93 19.86 -6.01 16.02
C LYS A 93 21.28 -6.53 15.81
N ARG A 94 21.62 -6.97 14.60
CA ARG A 94 22.97 -7.49 14.25
C ARG A 94 24.07 -6.43 14.29
N GLN A 95 23.72 -5.16 14.08
CA GLN A 95 24.67 -4.03 14.11
C GLN A 95 24.82 -3.40 15.50
N MET A 96 23.94 -3.72 16.46
CA MET A 96 24.10 -3.26 17.84
C MET A 96 25.27 -3.99 18.51
N PRO A 97 26.25 -3.27 19.09
CA PRO A 97 27.32 -3.90 19.85
C PRO A 97 26.73 -4.72 20.99
N THR A 98 27.24 -5.94 21.16
CA THR A 98 26.84 -6.79 22.28
C THR A 98 27.18 -6.08 23.59
N GLU A 99 26.46 -6.41 24.68
CA GLU A 99 26.74 -5.84 26.00
C GLU A 99 28.20 -6.11 26.44
N HIS A 100 28.76 -7.22 25.97
CA HIS A 100 30.17 -7.58 26.13
C HIS A 100 31.13 -6.59 25.42
N ASP A 101 30.78 -6.12 24.21
CA ASP A 101 31.57 -5.13 23.47
C ASP A 101 31.50 -3.73 24.11
N ARG A 102 30.37 -3.39 24.74
CA ARG A 102 30.22 -2.11 25.46
C ARG A 102 31.03 -2.06 26.76
N SER A 103 31.08 -3.16 27.51
CA SER A 103 31.87 -3.26 28.74
C SER A 103 33.37 -3.09 28.45
N SER A 104 33.87 -3.71 27.38
CA SER A 104 35.28 -3.63 26.98
C SER A 104 35.70 -2.22 26.54
N ARG A 105 34.79 -1.42 25.99
CA ARG A 105 35.09 -0.04 25.56
C ARG A 105 35.04 0.97 26.71
N SER A 106 34.37 0.65 27.81
CA SER A 106 34.30 1.49 29.02
C SER A 106 35.52 1.36 29.94
N GLN A 107 36.36 0.33 29.78
CA GLN A 107 37.53 0.08 30.61
C GLN A 107 38.84 0.68 30.06
N ILE A 108 38.79 1.28 28.86
CA ILE A 108 39.96 1.88 28.17
C ILE A 108 39.80 3.41 28.06
N GLY A 109 38.86 4.02 28.81
CA GLY A 109 38.58 5.45 28.86
C GLY A 109 38.99 6.08 30.17
#